data_AF-A0A7C1PZL8-F1
#
_entry.id   AF-A0A7C1PZL8-F1
#
_cell.length_a   1.000
_cell.length_b   1.000
_cell.length_c   1.000
_cell.angle_alpha   90.00
_cell.angle_beta   90.00
_cell.angle_gamma   90.00
#
_symmetry.space_group_name_H-M   'P 1'
#
loop_
_entity.id
_entity.type
_entity.pdbx_description
1 polymer ?
#
loop_
_entity_poly.entity_id
_entity_poly.type
_entity_poly.pdbx_seq_one_letter_code
_entity_poly.pdbx_strand_id
1 'polypeptide(L)'
;MQYHPHIRYVVPGGAFSSSDHSWHSSSAAFYLPIRIMSAKIKSCFFKLMKKADLPHRMPPDTYEKSWNVNSQPVGNDACSIRYLSAYVFRTAISNHRVITLGNDRVLFRYTDTKRGAIIEQYCLIL
;
A
#
# COMPACT_ATOMS: atom_id res chain seq x y z
N MET A 1 -17.85 -1.93 4.24
CA MET A 1 -16.38 -2.03 4.23
C MET A 1 -15.87 -2.01 5.66
N GLN A 2 -15.24 -3.09 6.11
CA GLN A 2 -14.50 -3.10 7.37
C GLN A 2 -13.22 -2.27 7.19
N TYR A 3 -12.87 -1.45 8.17
CA TYR A 3 -11.65 -0.66 8.16
C TYR A 3 -10.44 -1.60 8.28
N HIS A 4 -9.72 -1.79 7.18
CA HIS A 4 -8.57 -2.70 7.09
C HIS A 4 -7.46 -2.08 6.21
N PRO A 5 -6.77 -1.03 6.70
CA PRO A 5 -5.69 -0.40 5.96
C PRO A 5 -4.56 -1.41 5.72
N HIS A 6 -4.15 -1.56 4.47
CA HIS A 6 -3.06 -2.44 4.05
C HIS A 6 -2.28 -1.77 2.92
N ILE A 7 -0.99 -2.05 2.88
CA ILE A 7 -0.11 -1.59 1.81
C ILE A 7 0.45 -2.82 1.08
N ARG A 8 0.58 -2.70 -0.24
CA ARG A 8 1.12 -3.76 -1.09
C ARG A 8 2.30 -3.21 -1.86
N TYR A 9 3.39 -3.96 -1.86
CA TYR A 9 4.62 -3.63 -2.57
C TYR A 9 5.06 -4.83 -3.39
N VAL A 10 5.55 -4.56 -4.59
CA VAL A 10 6.29 -5.53 -5.40
C VAL A 10 7.76 -5.16 -5.29
N VAL A 11 8.60 -6.13 -4.97
CA VAL A 11 10.04 -5.96 -4.83
C VAL A 11 10.77 -7.05 -5.59
N PRO A 12 12.00 -6.81 -6.06
CA PRO A 12 12.82 -7.84 -6.67
C PRO A 12 13.09 -9.00 -5.69
N GLY A 13 12.92 -10.23 -6.17
CA GLY A 13 13.19 -11.45 -5.40
C GLY A 13 14.69 -11.77 -5.28
N GLY A 14 15.53 -10.81 -4.90
CA GLY A 14 16.97 -10.95 -4.79
C GLY A 14 17.66 -9.59 -4.63
N ALA A 15 18.98 -9.56 -4.72
CA ALA A 15 19.78 -8.35 -4.63
C ALA A 15 20.98 -8.40 -5.57
N PHE A 16 21.41 -7.23 -6.05
CA PHE A 16 22.66 -7.08 -6.77
C PHE A 16 23.80 -6.85 -5.78
N SER A 17 24.88 -7.61 -5.90
CA SER A 17 26.06 -7.51 -5.04
C SER A 17 27.10 -6.58 -5.66
N SER A 18 27.49 -5.54 -4.92
CA SER A 18 28.52 -4.61 -5.38
C SER A 18 29.93 -5.19 -5.31
N SER A 19 30.16 -6.28 -4.58
CA SER A 19 31.49 -6.88 -4.43
C SER A 19 31.88 -7.79 -5.59
N ASP A 20 30.90 -8.53 -6.12
CA ASP A 20 31.11 -9.47 -7.23
C ASP A 20 30.40 -9.03 -8.52
N HIS A 21 29.72 -7.89 -8.50
CA HIS A 21 28.95 -7.32 -9.61
C HIS A 21 27.92 -8.29 -10.22
N SER A 22 27.32 -9.16 -9.39
CA SER A 22 26.38 -10.17 -9.84
C SER A 22 25.05 -10.14 -9.09
N TRP A 23 24.01 -10.74 -9.71
CA TRP A 23 22.68 -10.86 -9.12
C TRP A 23 22.57 -12.11 -8.26
N HIS A 24 22.11 -11.94 -7.01
CA HIS A 24 21.86 -13.01 -6.06
C HIS A 24 20.35 -13.14 -5.84
N SER A 25 19.76 -14.18 -6.44
CA SER A 25 18.34 -14.49 -6.27
C SER A 25 18.04 -14.97 -4.85
N SER A 26 16.92 -14.51 -4.31
CA SER A 26 16.35 -15.06 -3.09
C SER A 26 15.72 -16.43 -3.33
N SER A 27 15.54 -17.18 -2.24
CA SER A 27 14.78 -18.43 -2.29
C SER A 27 13.31 -18.14 -2.60
N ALA A 28 12.75 -18.85 -3.59
CA ALA A 28 11.32 -18.83 -3.89
C ALA A 28 10.46 -19.29 -2.69
N ALA A 29 11.02 -20.12 -1.81
CA ALA A 29 10.35 -20.61 -0.61
C ALA A 29 10.50 -19.67 0.60
N PHE A 30 11.46 -18.75 0.56
CA PHE A 30 11.84 -17.96 1.74
C PHE A 30 12.52 -16.65 1.37
N TYR A 31 11.74 -15.67 0.89
CA TYR A 31 12.27 -14.33 0.61
C TYR A 31 12.60 -13.56 1.91
N LEU A 32 11.64 -13.51 2.85
CA LEU A 32 11.80 -12.82 4.14
C LEU A 32 11.14 -13.61 5.27
N PRO A 33 11.73 -13.65 6.48
CA PRO A 33 11.11 -14.25 7.66
C PRO A 33 9.88 -13.44 8.09
N ILE A 34 8.70 -13.83 7.60
CA ILE A 34 7.40 -13.14 7.78
C ILE A 34 7.12 -12.75 9.24
N ARG A 35 7.34 -13.68 10.18
CA ARG A 35 7.06 -13.44 11.61
C ARG A 35 7.93 -12.32 12.19
N ILE A 36 9.22 -12.32 11.85
CA ILE A 36 10.17 -11.28 12.30
C ILE A 36 9.86 -9.96 11.61
N MET A 37 9.58 -10.00 10.31
CA MET A 37 9.31 -8.80 9.52
C MET A 37 8.03 -8.10 9.98
N SER A 38 7.00 -8.86 10.32
CA SER A 38 5.74 -8.33 10.86
C SER A 38 5.95 -7.50 12.13
N ALA A 39 6.75 -8.02 13.07
CA ALA A 39 7.10 -7.30 14.29
C ALA A 39 7.99 -6.08 14.00
N LYS A 40 8.98 -6.21 13.10
CA LYS A 40 9.87 -5.11 12.73
C LYS A 40 9.13 -3.97 12.05
N ILE A 41 8.25 -4.26 11.09
CA ILE A 41 7.44 -3.25 10.38
C ILE A 41 6.55 -2.50 11.38
N LYS A 42 5.86 -3.21 12.26
CA LYS A 42 5.07 -2.59 13.34
C LYS A 42 5.92 -1.62 14.17
N SER A 43 7.07 -2.08 14.67
CA SER A 43 7.97 -1.25 15.48
C SER A 43 8.48 -0.02 14.71
N CYS A 44 8.91 -0.21 13.45
CA CYS A 44 9.40 0.87 12.61
C CYS A 44 8.31 1.91 12.33
N PHE A 45 7.11 1.46 11.97
CA PHE A 45 5.97 2.32 11.75
C PHE A 45 5.67 3.20 12.98
N PHE A 46 5.57 2.59 14.16
CA PHE A 46 5.33 3.36 15.39
C PHE A 46 6.46 4.32 15.74
N LYS A 47 7.71 3.95 15.50
CA LYS A 47 8.85 4.87 15.67
C LYS A 47 8.72 6.09 14.76
N LEU A 48 8.35 5.88 13.49
CA LEU A 48 8.14 6.96 12.53
C LEU A 48 6.94 7.84 12.90
N MET A 49 5.82 7.25 13.33
CA MET A 49 4.64 8.00 13.78
C MET A 49 4.93 8.87 15.02
N LYS A 50 5.71 8.36 15.98
CA LYS A 50 6.18 9.15 17.12
C LYS A 50 7.10 10.28 16.68
N LYS A 51 8.06 10.00 15.77
CA LYS A 51 8.97 11.02 15.23
C LYS A 51 8.21 12.12 14.48
N ALA A 52 7.10 11.78 13.82
CA ALA A 52 6.25 12.72 13.11
C ALA A 52 5.24 13.46 14.00
N ASP A 53 5.20 13.18 15.31
CA ASP A 53 4.18 13.68 16.24
C ASP A 53 2.73 13.37 15.84
N LEU A 54 2.51 12.17 15.26
CA LEU A 54 1.20 11.69 14.83
C LEU A 54 0.64 10.48 15.59
N PRO A 55 1.09 10.10 16.81
CA PRO A 55 0.55 8.91 17.46
C PRO A 55 -0.95 9.03 17.77
N HIS A 56 -1.46 10.25 17.99
CA HIS A 56 -2.87 10.54 18.26
C HIS A 56 -3.81 10.28 17.07
N ARG A 57 -3.27 10.17 15.85
CA ARG A 57 -4.06 9.83 14.63
C ARG A 57 -4.36 8.34 14.52
N MET A 58 -3.73 7.51 15.35
CA MET A 58 -3.88 6.07 15.31
C MET A 58 -4.97 5.61 16.27
N PRO A 59 -5.84 4.65 15.87
CA PRO A 59 -6.73 3.98 16.79
C PRO A 59 -5.95 3.34 17.95
N PRO A 60 -6.42 3.44 19.21
CA PRO A 60 -5.68 2.95 20.39
C PRO A 60 -5.32 1.46 20.32
N ASP A 61 -6.20 0.67 19.72
CA ASP A 61 -6.06 -0.78 19.54
C ASP A 61 -4.98 -1.18 18.50
N THR A 62 -4.45 -0.21 17.75
CA THR A 62 -3.39 -0.49 16.74
C THR A 62 -2.11 -1.00 17.38
N TYR A 63 -1.81 -0.57 18.61
CA TYR A 63 -0.62 -0.98 19.37
C TYR A 63 -0.71 -2.41 19.87
N GLU A 64 -1.90 -2.86 20.27
CA GLU A 64 -2.11 -4.20 20.83
C GLU A 64 -2.20 -5.27 19.75
N LYS A 65 -2.75 -4.92 18.58
CA LYS A 65 -2.92 -5.89 17.48
C LYS A 65 -1.60 -6.38 16.93
N SER A 66 -1.52 -7.69 16.67
CA SER A 66 -0.47 -8.27 15.84
C SER A 66 -0.61 -7.77 14.41
N TRP A 67 0.49 -7.27 13.84
CA TRP A 67 0.55 -6.91 12.42
C TRP A 67 0.90 -8.15 11.62
N ASN A 68 0.41 -8.23 10.39
CA ASN A 68 0.73 -9.31 9.47
C ASN A 68 1.38 -8.73 8.23
N VAL A 69 2.57 -9.22 7.90
CA VAL A 69 3.27 -8.97 6.65
C VAL A 69 3.25 -10.25 5.85
N ASN A 70 2.64 -10.22 4.68
CA ASN A 70 2.67 -11.35 3.76
C ASN A 70 3.76 -11.13 2.71
N SER A 71 4.47 -12.19 2.36
CA SER A 71 5.48 -12.18 1.30
C SER A 71 5.27 -13.39 0.41
N GLN A 72 4.93 -13.16 -0.86
CA GLN A 72 4.65 -14.22 -1.82
C GLN A 72 5.36 -13.92 -3.13
N PRO A 73 5.91 -14.95 -3.81
CA PRO A 73 6.45 -14.78 -5.15
C PRO A 73 5.33 -14.42 -6.12
N VAL A 74 5.52 -13.32 -6.86
CA VAL A 74 4.58 -12.89 -7.90
C VAL A 74 4.82 -13.64 -9.22
N GLY A 75 5.99 -14.26 -9.38
CA GLY A 75 6.39 -14.98 -10.58
C GLY A 75 7.32 -14.13 -11.43
N ASN A 76 7.05 -14.06 -12.73
CA ASN A 76 7.86 -13.32 -13.69
C ASN A 76 7.45 -11.83 -13.82
N ASP A 77 8.12 -11.14 -14.73
CA ASP A 77 7.88 -9.76 -15.14
C ASP A 77 6.43 -9.51 -15.57
N ALA A 78 5.86 -10.37 -16.43
CA ALA A 78 4.49 -10.24 -16.91
C ALA A 78 3.47 -10.33 -15.76
N CYS A 79 3.68 -11.24 -14.80
CA CYS A 79 2.85 -11.36 -13.62
C CYS A 79 2.97 -10.12 -12.72
N SER A 80 4.17 -9.59 -12.54
CA SER A 80 4.44 -8.36 -11.78
C SER A 80 3.73 -7.15 -12.38
N ILE A 81 3.81 -6.99 -13.71
CA ILE A 81 3.12 -5.92 -14.45
C ILE A 81 1.61 -6.08 -14.35
N ARG A 82 1.09 -7.30 -14.53
CA ARG A 82 -0.35 -7.57 -14.41
C ARG A 82 -0.88 -7.31 -13.00
N TYR A 83 -0.08 -7.55 -11.97
CA TYR A 83 -0.43 -7.22 -10.60
C TYR A 83 -0.51 -5.69 -10.40
N LEU A 84 0.50 -4.96 -10.88
CA LEU A 84 0.54 -3.49 -10.77
C LEU A 84 -0.53 -2.80 -11.62
N SER A 85 -0.87 -3.39 -12.78
CA SER A 85 -1.87 -2.83 -13.69
C SER A 85 -3.24 -2.72 -13.03
N ALA A 86 -3.60 -3.61 -12.11
CA ALA A 86 -4.82 -3.48 -11.32
C ALA A 86 -4.84 -2.19 -10.48
N TYR A 87 -3.70 -1.74 -9.95
CA TYR A 87 -3.64 -0.49 -9.17
C TYR A 87 -3.65 0.75 -10.04
N VAL A 88 -3.08 0.67 -11.24
CA VAL A 88 -3.03 1.78 -12.21
C VAL A 88 -4.35 1.95 -12.96
N PHE A 89 -5.00 0.85 -13.35
CA PHE A 89 -6.18 0.89 -14.22
C PHE A 89 -7.50 0.58 -13.50
N ARG A 90 -7.48 -0.08 -12.32
CA ARG A 90 -8.63 -0.16 -11.40
C ARG A 90 -8.38 0.71 -10.18
N THR A 91 -8.21 2.01 -10.44
CA THR A 91 -8.13 3.03 -9.40
C THR A 91 -9.38 3.02 -8.51
N ALA A 92 -9.23 3.48 -7.27
CA ALA A 92 -10.34 3.59 -6.30
C ALA A 92 -11.52 4.43 -6.83
N ILE A 93 -11.26 5.31 -7.80
CA ILE A 93 -12.23 6.13 -8.51
C ILE A 93 -12.00 5.94 -10.01
N SER A 94 -13.02 5.51 -10.74
CA SER A 94 -13.00 5.38 -12.20
C SER A 94 -13.01 6.74 -12.88
N ASN A 95 -12.37 6.87 -14.05
CA ASN A 95 -12.26 8.16 -14.77
C ASN A 95 -13.61 8.88 -14.99
N HIS A 96 -14.69 8.15 -15.28
CA HIS A 96 -16.03 8.74 -15.47
C HIS A 96 -16.61 9.41 -14.21
N ARG A 97 -16.00 9.18 -13.05
CA ARG A 97 -16.38 9.82 -11.79
C ARG A 97 -15.65 11.14 -11.57
N VAL A 98 -14.63 11.46 -12.34
CA VAL A 98 -13.96 12.77 -12.30
C VAL A 98 -14.83 13.78 -13.06
N ILE A 99 -15.26 14.83 -12.36
CA ILE A 99 -16.07 15.91 -12.94
C ILE A 99 -15.17 17.01 -13.48
N THR A 100 -14.19 17.45 -12.68
CA THR A 100 -13.29 18.56 -13.02
C THR A 100 -11.90 18.31 -12.47
N LEU A 101 -10.88 18.73 -13.21
CA LEU A 101 -9.47 18.70 -12.83
C LEU A 101 -8.87 20.09 -13.07
N GLY A 102 -8.32 20.72 -12.04
CA GLY A 102 -7.69 22.05 -12.17
C GLY A 102 -7.28 22.65 -10.82
N ASN A 103 -6.28 23.54 -10.84
CA ASN A 103 -5.75 24.23 -9.65
C ASN A 103 -5.40 23.27 -8.49
N ASP A 104 -4.62 22.23 -8.79
CA ASP A 104 -4.19 21.18 -7.85
C ASP A 104 -5.33 20.43 -7.15
N ARG A 105 -6.54 20.50 -7.72
CA ARG A 105 -7.75 19.88 -7.18
C ARG A 105 -8.44 19.02 -8.22
N VAL A 106 -8.99 17.90 -7.76
CA VAL A 106 -9.89 17.04 -8.50
C VAL A 106 -11.25 17.07 -7.83
N LEU A 107 -12.30 17.36 -8.59
CA LEU A 107 -13.68 17.11 -8.19
C LEU A 107 -14.09 15.75 -8.72
N PHE A 108 -14.54 14.85 -7.86
CA PHE A 108 -15.10 13.58 -8.27
C PHE A 108 -16.42 13.26 -7.58
N ARG A 109 -17.23 12.44 -8.24
CA ARG A 109 -18.54 11.98 -7.80
C ARG A 109 -18.50 10.52 -7.36
N TYR A 110 -19.09 10.19 -6.22
CA TYR A 110 -19.27 8.81 -5.80
C TYR A 110 -20.61 8.61 -5.08
N THR A 111 -21.06 7.36 -5.01
CA THR A 111 -22.23 6.99 -4.21
C THR A 111 -21.77 6.60 -2.81
N ASP A 112 -22.26 7.31 -1.79
CA ASP A 112 -22.09 6.91 -0.40
C ASP A 112 -22.94 5.66 -0.14
N THR A 113 -22.28 4.52 -0.02
CA THR A 113 -22.94 3.22 0.22
C THR A 113 -23.64 3.14 1.58
N LYS A 114 -23.33 4.02 2.54
CA LYS A 114 -24.03 4.08 3.83
C LYS A 114 -25.30 4.93 3.77
N ARG A 115 -25.27 6.00 2.97
CA ARG A 115 -26.36 6.98 2.90
C ARG A 115 -27.23 6.86 1.65
N GLY A 116 -26.81 6.07 0.67
CA GLY A 116 -27.45 5.96 -0.65
C GLY A 116 -27.37 7.24 -1.50
N ALA A 117 -26.67 8.27 -1.02
CA ALA A 117 -26.60 9.58 -1.65
C ALA A 117 -25.42 9.68 -2.64
N ILE A 118 -25.61 10.47 -3.69
CA ILE A 118 -24.52 10.88 -4.58
C ILE A 118 -23.80 12.06 -3.92
N ILE A 119 -22.47 11.96 -3.79
CA ILE A 119 -21.61 12.99 -3.19
C ILE A 119 -20.59 13.45 -4.22
N GLU A 120 -20.39 14.76 -4.30
CA GLU A 120 -19.30 15.39 -5.03
C GLU A 120 -18.25 15.90 -4.04
N GLN A 121 -17.00 15.49 -4.20
CA GLN A 121 -15.92 15.79 -3.26
C GLN A 121 -14.68 16.29 -4.00
N TYR A 122 -14.08 17.35 -3.44
CA TYR A 122 -12.78 17.85 -3.86
C TYR A 122 -11.66 17.11 -3.12
N CYS A 123 -10.63 16.71 -3.85
CA CYS A 123 -9.37 16.22 -3.30
C CYS A 123 -8.20 16.99 -3.91
N LEU A 124 -7.18 17.27 -3.10
CA LEU A 124 -5.93 17.82 -3.58
C LEU A 124 -5.13 16.72 -4.30
N ILE A 125 -4.47 17.09 -5.40
CA ILE A 125 -3.44 16.27 -6.03
C ILE A 125 -2.12 16.63 -5.32
N LEU A 126 -1.49 15.65 -4.67
CA LEU A 126 -0.15 15.79 -4.08
C LEU A 126 0.92 15.36 -5.07
#